data_AF-A0AAD9IWC6-F1
#
_entry.id   AF-A0AAD9IWC6-F1
#
_cell.length_a   1.000
_cell.length_b   1.000
_cell.length_c   1.000
_cell.angle_alpha   90.00
_cell.angle_beta   90.00
_cell.angle_gamma   90.00
#
_symmetry.space_group_name_H-M   'P 1'
#
loop_
_entity.id
_entity.type
_entity.pdbx_description
1 polymer ?
#
loop_
_entity_poly.entity_id
_entity_poly.type
_entity_poly.pdbx_seq_one_letter_code
_entity_poly.pdbx_strand_id
1 'polypeptide(L)'
;MTGYTYDANTEKCYACALHCDTCETDGAGTCNSDQCQNNYVYNAVSKMCDGKDCTANCEKCATDGKCNADKCYAGYIYESTAGTCEACAPNCKKCSNKGKCDENECMTGYTYDANTEKCYGE
;
A
#
# COMPACT_ATOMS: atom_id res chain seq x y z
N MET A 1 -0.21 -3.46 -20.03
CA MET A 1 -1.22 -4.40 -19.49
C MET A 1 -0.65 -4.90 -18.17
N THR A 2 -1.42 -4.87 -17.09
CA THR A 2 -0.97 -5.44 -15.83
C THR A 2 -1.04 -6.97 -15.89
N GLY A 3 -0.07 -7.65 -15.29
CA GLY A 3 -0.03 -9.11 -15.18
C GLY A 3 0.41 -9.88 -16.43
N TYR A 4 0.96 -9.20 -17.45
CA TYR A 4 1.51 -9.85 -18.64
C TYR A 4 2.83 -9.21 -19.07
N THR A 5 3.70 -10.01 -19.70
CA THR A 5 4.94 -9.56 -20.37
C THR A 5 4.93 -10.00 -21.84
N TYR A 6 5.52 -9.19 -22.72
CA TYR A 6 5.63 -9.49 -24.15
C TYR A 6 6.96 -10.17 -24.47
N ASP A 7 6.91 -11.29 -25.19
CA ASP A 7 8.08 -11.97 -25.74
C ASP A 7 8.21 -11.70 -27.24
N ALA A 8 9.25 -10.96 -27.61
CA ALA A 8 9.52 -10.58 -28.99
C ALA A 8 9.94 -11.76 -29.89
N ASN A 9 10.39 -12.88 -29.32
CA ASN A 9 10.80 -14.05 -30.12
C ASN A 9 9.58 -14.85 -30.60
N THR A 10 8.53 -14.87 -29.79
CA THR A 10 7.30 -15.62 -30.07
C THR A 10 6.14 -14.71 -30.49
N GLU A 11 6.34 -13.40 -30.42
CA GLU A 11 5.36 -12.34 -30.68
C GLU A 11 4.06 -12.51 -29.86
N LYS A 12 4.22 -12.99 -28.62
CA LYS A 12 3.10 -13.32 -27.72
C LYS A 12 3.24 -12.66 -26.36
N CYS A 13 2.10 -12.46 -25.71
CA CYS A 13 2.04 -12.07 -24.31
C CYS A 13 1.90 -13.30 -23.43
N TYR A 14 2.71 -13.37 -22.39
CA TYR A 14 2.66 -14.40 -21.37
C TYR A 14 2.28 -13.81 -20.02
N ALA A 15 1.52 -14.55 -19.23
CA ALA A 15 1.11 -14.11 -17.91
C ALA A 15 2.30 -14.03 -16.95
N CYS A 16 2.28 -13.03 -16.08
CA CYS A 16 3.13 -12.97 -14.90
C CYS A 16 2.68 -14.00 -13.85
N ALA A 17 3.47 -14.15 -12.78
CA ALA A 17 3.03 -14.88 -11.60
C ALA A 17 1.70 -14.32 -11.07
N LEU A 18 0.93 -15.17 -10.38
CA LEU A 18 -0.29 -14.75 -9.72
C LEU A 18 0.01 -13.59 -8.75
N HIS A 19 -0.89 -12.62 -8.70
CA HIS A 19 -0.77 -11.42 -7.85
C HIS A 19 0.41 -10.50 -8.17
N CYS A 20 0.87 -10.53 -9.42
CA CYS A 20 1.93 -9.67 -9.91
C CYS A 20 1.43 -8.70 -10.98
N ASP A 21 1.78 -7.43 -10.86
CA ASP A 21 1.45 -6.38 -11.83
C ASP A 21 2.42 -6.35 -13.01
N THR A 22 3.72 -6.65 -12.81
CA THR A 22 4.73 -6.67 -13.89
C THR A 22 5.82 -7.72 -13.67
N CYS A 23 6.24 -8.36 -14.77
CA CYS A 23 7.25 -9.42 -14.79
C CYS A 23 8.18 -9.32 -16.01
N GLU A 24 8.41 -8.10 -16.49
CA GLU A 24 9.21 -7.86 -17.70
C GLU A 24 10.69 -8.21 -17.49
N THR A 25 11.19 -8.12 -16.24
CA THR A 25 12.60 -8.33 -15.92
C THR A 25 12.87 -9.79 -15.58
N ASP A 26 12.02 -10.38 -14.72
CA ASP A 26 12.18 -11.76 -14.27
C ASP A 26 11.54 -12.80 -15.20
N GLY A 27 10.67 -12.35 -16.13
CA GLY A 27 10.08 -13.14 -17.19
C GLY A 27 8.71 -13.76 -16.84
N ALA A 28 8.10 -14.40 -17.83
CA ALA A 28 6.81 -15.05 -17.71
C ALA A 28 6.74 -16.03 -16.52
N GLY A 29 5.62 -16.05 -15.82
CA GLY A 29 5.39 -16.92 -14.66
C GLY A 29 6.11 -16.48 -13.37
N THR A 30 6.79 -15.33 -13.37
CA THR A 30 7.45 -14.76 -12.18
C THR A 30 6.94 -13.34 -11.91
N CYS A 31 7.51 -12.66 -10.91
CA CYS A 31 7.23 -11.27 -10.59
C CYS A 31 8.51 -10.48 -10.37
N ASN A 32 8.49 -9.20 -10.70
CA ASN A 32 9.56 -8.26 -10.35
C ASN A 32 9.47 -7.85 -8.86
N SER A 33 10.60 -7.46 -8.26
CA SER A 33 10.79 -7.36 -6.80
C SER A 33 9.88 -6.40 -6.00
N ASP A 34 9.11 -5.54 -6.67
CA ASP A 34 8.21 -4.57 -6.01
C ASP A 34 6.83 -4.53 -6.67
N GLN A 35 6.54 -5.53 -7.48
CA GLN A 35 5.41 -5.51 -8.41
C GLN A 35 4.30 -6.47 -7.98
N CYS A 36 4.39 -6.98 -6.75
CA CYS A 36 3.28 -7.65 -6.12
C CYS A 36 2.13 -6.68 -5.84
N GLN A 37 0.92 -7.18 -6.08
CA GLN A 37 -0.33 -6.52 -5.78
C GLN A 37 -0.49 -6.29 -4.27
N ASN A 38 -1.46 -5.47 -3.91
CA ASN A 38 -1.80 -5.20 -2.50
C ASN A 38 -2.03 -6.50 -1.72
N ASN A 39 -1.51 -6.58 -0.50
CA ASN A 39 -1.50 -7.77 0.37
C ASN A 39 -0.62 -8.96 -0.09
N TYR A 40 0.29 -8.74 -1.05
CA TYR A 40 1.26 -9.76 -1.45
C TYR A 40 2.70 -9.25 -1.32
N VAL A 41 3.58 -10.14 -0.88
CA VAL A 41 5.00 -9.86 -0.68
C VAL A 41 5.83 -10.64 -1.69
N TYR A 42 6.83 -9.98 -2.26
CA TYR A 42 7.77 -10.62 -3.17
C TYR A 42 8.67 -11.62 -2.44
N ASN A 43 8.66 -12.86 -2.90
CA ASN A 43 9.57 -13.91 -2.44
C ASN A 43 10.76 -14.01 -3.40
N ALA A 44 11.93 -13.55 -2.96
CA ALA A 44 13.14 -13.52 -3.78
C ALA A 44 13.67 -14.92 -4.18
N VAL A 45 13.23 -15.99 -3.52
CA VAL A 45 13.64 -17.36 -3.84
C VAL A 45 12.77 -17.94 -4.96
N SER A 46 11.44 -17.84 -4.83
CA SER A 46 10.51 -18.35 -5.85
C SER A 46 10.26 -17.36 -6.99
N LYS A 47 10.61 -16.09 -6.80
CA LYS A 47 10.24 -14.94 -7.64
C LYS A 47 8.72 -14.80 -7.80
N MET A 48 7.97 -15.16 -6.77
CA MET A 48 6.50 -15.09 -6.76
C MET A 48 6.00 -14.12 -5.69
N CYS A 49 4.71 -13.83 -5.74
CA CYS A 49 4.01 -13.00 -4.77
C CYS A 49 3.26 -13.90 -3.79
N ASP A 50 3.81 -14.04 -2.59
CA ASP A 50 3.20 -14.85 -1.53
C ASP A 50 2.15 -14.01 -0.80
N GLY A 51 0.97 -14.60 -0.58
CA GLY A 51 -0.09 -13.97 0.20
C GLY A 51 0.38 -13.78 1.64
N LYS A 52 0.28 -12.55 2.15
CA LYS A 52 0.68 -12.19 3.49
C LYS A 52 -0.35 -11.27 4.11
N ASP A 53 -0.64 -11.48 5.39
CA ASP A 53 -1.46 -10.57 6.15
C ASP A 53 -0.59 -9.35 6.48
N CYS A 54 -0.67 -8.32 5.63
CA CYS A 54 -0.18 -7.01 6.01
C CYS A 54 -0.89 -6.60 7.31
N THR A 55 -0.19 -5.87 8.18
CA THR A 55 -0.80 -5.32 9.38
C THR A 55 -2.06 -4.51 9.03
N ALA A 56 -3.00 -4.44 9.96
CA ALA A 56 -4.26 -3.74 9.71
C ALA A 56 -4.01 -2.31 9.21
N ASN A 57 -4.89 -1.86 8.31
CA ASN A 57 -4.88 -0.53 7.73
C ASN A 57 -3.68 -0.23 6.80
N CYS A 58 -3.05 -1.27 6.27
CA CYS A 58 -1.97 -1.18 5.29
C CYS A 58 -2.41 -1.68 3.90
N GLU A 59 -2.11 -0.91 2.86
CA GLU A 59 -2.29 -1.27 1.44
C GLU A 59 -1.23 -2.26 0.96
N LYS A 60 0.02 -2.08 1.40
CA LYS A 60 1.16 -2.86 0.93
C LYS A 60 2.25 -3.00 1.99
N CYS A 61 2.72 -4.22 2.16
CA CYS A 61 3.80 -4.59 3.07
C CYS A 61 4.96 -5.22 2.29
N ALA A 62 6.19 -5.03 2.75
CA ALA A 62 7.39 -5.74 2.27
C ALA A 62 7.71 -6.97 3.12
N THR A 63 7.17 -7.02 4.34
CA THR A 63 7.37 -8.12 5.28
C THR A 63 6.04 -8.44 5.98
N ASP A 64 5.85 -9.71 6.31
CA ASP A 64 4.72 -10.19 7.09
C ASP A 64 4.49 -9.32 8.34
N GLY A 65 3.26 -8.88 8.55
CA GLY A 65 2.87 -8.06 9.70
C GLY A 65 3.47 -6.65 9.77
N LYS A 66 4.15 -6.13 8.73
CA LYS A 66 4.71 -4.76 8.71
C LYS A 66 4.32 -3.98 7.46
N CYS A 67 3.77 -2.79 7.63
CA CYS A 67 3.45 -1.92 6.50
C CYS A 67 4.69 -1.24 5.90
N ASN A 68 4.62 -0.92 4.61
CA ASN A 68 5.60 -0.04 3.98
C ASN A 68 5.30 1.42 4.33
N ALA A 69 6.37 2.23 4.40
CA ALA A 69 6.23 3.67 4.47
C ALA A 69 5.35 4.16 3.30
N ASP A 70 4.42 5.08 3.59
CA ASP A 70 3.49 5.66 2.62
C ASP A 70 2.53 4.66 1.94
N LYS A 71 2.28 3.51 2.56
CA LYS A 71 1.30 2.51 2.10
C LYS A 71 0.22 2.24 3.14
N CYS A 72 -0.03 3.20 4.01
CA CYS A 72 -1.21 3.18 4.86
C CYS A 72 -2.44 3.66 4.08
N TYR A 73 -3.62 3.09 4.35
CA TYR A 73 -4.85 3.61 3.78
C TYR A 73 -5.09 5.06 4.23
N ALA A 74 -5.92 5.79 3.47
CA ALA A 74 -6.38 7.12 3.87
C ALA A 74 -6.97 7.10 5.29
N GLY A 75 -6.64 8.12 6.08
CA GLY A 75 -6.99 8.21 7.51
C GLY A 75 -6.00 7.50 8.45
N TYR A 76 -4.89 6.99 7.94
CA TYR A 76 -3.83 6.37 8.73
C TYR A 76 -2.44 6.93 8.38
N ILE A 77 -1.54 6.94 9.35
CA ILE A 77 -0.14 7.34 9.20
C ILE A 77 0.79 6.18 9.57
N TYR A 78 1.90 6.07 8.84
CA TYR A 78 2.95 5.11 9.11
C TYR A 78 3.70 5.43 10.41
N GLU A 79 3.75 4.46 11.32
CA GLU A 79 4.60 4.49 12.51
C GLU A 79 5.84 3.61 12.24
N SER A 80 7.01 4.26 12.19
CA SER A 80 8.25 3.63 11.74
C SER A 80 8.87 2.62 12.72
N THR A 81 8.56 2.73 14.01
CA THR A 81 9.14 1.90 15.07
C THR A 81 8.54 0.50 15.05
N ALA A 82 7.22 0.41 14.96
CA ALA A 82 6.44 -0.82 14.89
C ALA A 82 6.27 -1.29 13.43
N GLY A 83 6.37 -0.38 12.46
CA GLY A 83 6.06 -0.66 11.06
C GLY A 83 4.56 -0.85 10.86
N THR A 84 3.73 -0.05 11.53
CA THR A 84 2.27 -0.18 11.52
C THR A 84 1.60 1.10 11.01
N CYS A 85 0.33 0.99 10.65
CA CYS A 85 -0.49 2.12 10.26
C CYS A 85 -1.40 2.52 11.42
N GLU A 86 -1.14 3.70 11.98
CA GLU A 86 -1.86 4.24 13.13
C GLU A 86 -2.93 5.23 12.66
N ALA A 87 -4.08 5.21 13.31
CA ALA A 87 -5.20 6.06 12.90
C ALA A 87 -4.92 7.55 13.14
N CYS A 88 -5.34 8.35 12.17
CA CYS A 88 -5.53 9.80 12.33
C CYS A 88 -6.73 10.09 13.22
N ALA A 89 -6.96 11.37 13.51
CA ALA A 89 -8.21 11.80 14.15
C ALA A 89 -9.43 11.35 13.32
N PRO A 90 -10.60 11.14 13.95
CA PRO A 90 -11.84 10.87 13.23
C PRO A 90 -12.12 11.93 12.16
N ASN A 91 -12.70 11.50 11.03
CA ASN A 91 -13.08 12.35 9.90
C ASN A 91 -11.89 13.06 9.22
N CYS A 92 -10.69 12.51 9.36
CA CYS A 92 -9.48 13.02 8.75
C CYS A 92 -9.01 12.10 7.62
N LYS A 93 -8.62 12.68 6.48
CA LYS A 93 -8.05 11.95 5.33
C LYS A 93 -6.56 11.68 5.52
N LYS A 94 -5.84 12.59 6.17
CA LYS A 94 -4.39 12.51 6.35
C LYS A 94 -3.93 13.30 7.57
N CYS A 95 -2.96 12.76 8.27
CA CYS A 95 -2.35 13.39 9.43
C CYS A 95 -0.85 13.16 9.43
N SER A 96 -0.10 14.10 10.02
CA SER A 96 1.33 13.99 10.28
C SER A 96 1.63 13.42 11.67
N ASN A 97 0.60 13.30 12.52
CA ASN A 97 0.70 12.77 13.88
C ASN A 97 -0.50 11.87 14.18
N LYS A 98 -0.24 10.75 14.87
CA LYS A 98 -1.28 9.84 15.36
C LYS A 98 -2.36 10.59 16.15
N GLY A 99 -3.62 10.30 15.82
CA GLY A 99 -4.79 10.86 16.52
C GLY A 99 -5.06 12.35 16.27
N LYS A 100 -4.36 12.97 15.32
CA LYS A 100 -4.57 14.36 14.87
C LYS A 100 -5.01 14.40 13.40
N CYS A 101 -5.31 15.58 12.89
CA CYS A 101 -5.54 15.84 11.49
C CYS A 101 -4.67 17.00 11.01
N ASP A 102 -4.20 16.93 9.77
CA ASP A 102 -3.52 18.06 9.15
C ASP A 102 -4.55 19.09 8.67
N GLU A 103 -4.13 20.35 8.60
CA GLU A 103 -4.98 21.44 8.11
C GLU A 103 -5.48 21.15 6.68
N ASN A 104 -6.77 21.36 6.43
CA ASN A 104 -7.46 21.06 5.16
C ASN A 104 -7.62 19.57 4.79
N GLU A 105 -7.20 18.65 5.65
CA GLU A 105 -7.35 17.20 5.41
C GLU A 105 -8.63 16.61 6.00
N CYS A 106 -9.57 17.45 6.42
CA CYS A 106 -10.89 16.98 6.85
C CYS A 106 -11.68 16.36 5.69
N MET A 107 -12.48 15.35 6.02
CA MET A 107 -13.48 14.78 5.13
C MET A 107 -14.53 15.84 4.77
N THR A 108 -15.19 15.66 3.62
CA THR A 108 -16.25 16.57 3.18
C THR A 108 -17.36 16.66 4.24
N GLY A 109 -17.75 17.88 4.62
CA GLY A 109 -18.73 18.12 5.68
C GLY A 109 -18.14 18.28 7.09
N TYR A 110 -16.81 18.32 7.23
CA TYR A 110 -16.14 18.54 8.51
C TYR A 110 -15.19 19.73 8.43
N THR A 111 -15.09 20.47 9.54
CA THR A 111 -14.26 21.66 9.69
C THR A 111 -13.10 21.38 10.64
N TYR A 112 -11.91 21.86 10.26
CA TYR A 112 -10.69 21.73 11.04
C TYR A 112 -10.69 22.72 12.22
N ASP A 113 -10.42 22.23 13.42
CA ASP A 113 -10.16 23.04 14.61
C ASP A 113 -8.66 23.05 14.93
N ALA A 114 -8.03 24.21 14.73
CA ALA A 114 -6.60 24.40 14.95
C ALA A 114 -6.16 24.25 16.42
N ASN A 115 -7.08 24.37 17.39
CA ASN A 115 -6.73 24.21 18.80
C ASN A 115 -6.61 22.74 19.22
N THR A 116 -7.39 21.87 18.59
CA THR A 116 -7.43 20.44 18.90
C THR A 116 -6.77 19.58 17.83
N GLU A 117 -6.48 20.15 16.65
CA GLU A 117 -5.96 19.48 15.46
C GLU A 117 -6.89 18.35 15.03
N LYS A 118 -8.21 18.60 15.03
CA LYS A 118 -9.27 17.62 14.75
C LYS A 118 -10.35 18.17 13.83
N CYS A 119 -11.14 17.26 13.26
CA CYS A 119 -12.24 17.57 12.36
C CYS A 119 -13.59 17.34 13.05
N TYR A 120 -14.43 18.37 13.06
CA TYR A 120 -15.78 18.35 13.65
C TYR A 120 -16.82 18.63 12.59
N GLY A 121 -17.97 17.94 12.67
CA GLY A 121 -19.11 18.23 11.80
C GLY A 121 -19.79 19.51 12.23
N GLU A 122 -20.34 20.24 11.26
CA GLU A 122 -21.25 21.37 11.51
C GLU A 122 -22.58 20.93 12.15
#